data_AF-A0A9X8VLJ1-F1
#
_entry.id   AF-A0A9X8VLJ1-F1
#
_cell.length_a   1.000
_cell.length_b   1.000
_cell.length_c   1.000
_cell.angle_alpha   90.00
_cell.angle_beta   90.00
_cell.angle_gamma   90.00
#
_symmetry.space_group_name_H-M   'P 1'
#
loop_
_entity.id
_entity.type
_entity.pdbx_description
1 polymer ?
#
loop_
_entity_poly.entity_id
_entity_poly.type
_entity_poly.pdbx_seq_one_letter_code
_entity_poly.pdbx_strand_id
1 'polypeptide(L)' 'MRALFSRLSRFGHLSAIAGWDMQTMMPPGGSKARSEALAELSVLQHQILTAESTGALLDRAQQETLDEIDRANLREMRR' A
#
# COMPACT_ATOMS: atom_id res chain seq x y z
N MET A 1 12.56 4.64 -2.77
CA MET A 1 11.23 5.23 -2.53
C MET A 1 10.18 4.78 -3.54
N ARG A 2 10.32 5.10 -4.83
CA ARG A 2 9.36 4.71 -5.89
C ARG A 2 8.99 3.23 -5.85
N ALA A 3 9.96 2.32 -5.78
CA ALA A 3 9.72 0.88 -5.71
C ALA A 3 8.85 0.45 -4.51
N LEU A 4 9.02 1.10 -3.35
CA LEU A 4 8.25 0.81 -2.14
C LEU A 4 6.78 1.19 -2.33
N PHE A 5 6.51 2.40 -2.80
CA PHE A 5 5.16 2.87 -3.07
C PHE A 5 4.50 2.17 -4.26
N SER A 6 5.28 1.76 -5.27
CA SER A 6 4.78 0.87 -6.34
C SER A 6 4.36 -0.49 -5.79
N ARG A 7 5.08 -1.05 -4.81
CA ARG A 7 4.68 -2.29 -4.14
C ARG A 7 3.38 -2.11 -3.35
N LEU A 8 3.25 -1.03 -2.57
CA LEU A 8 2.01 -0.70 -1.86
C LEU A 8 0.83 -0.52 -2.81
N SER A 9 1.04 0.16 -3.94
CA SER A 9 0.01 0.32 -4.98
C SER A 9 -0.46 -1.03 -5.55
N ARG A 10 0.45 -1.98 -5.79
CA ARG A 10 0.09 -3.34 -6.23
C ARG A 10 -0.71 -4.12 -5.19
N PHE A 11 -0.38 -3.96 -3.91
CA PHE A 11 -1.16 -4.55 -2.82
C PHE A 11 -2.56 -3.93 -2.74
N GLY A 12 -2.68 -2.62 -2.81
CA GLY A 12 -3.98 -1.94 -2.87
C GLY A 12 -4.82 -2.38 -4.07
N HIS A 13 -4.20 -2.56 -5.24
CA HIS A 13 -4.88 -3.07 -6.43
C HIS A 13 -5.45 -4.49 -6.21
N LEU A 14 -4.65 -5.40 -5.63
CA LEU A 14 -5.11 -6.74 -5.29
C LEU A 14 -6.26 -6.71 -4.27
N SER A 15 -6.14 -5.88 -3.22
CA SER A 15 -7.23 -5.68 -2.24
C SER A 15 -8.51 -5.21 -2.91
N ALA A 16 -8.44 -4.29 -3.87
CA ALA A 16 -9.60 -3.78 -4.59
C ALA A 16 -10.29 -4.86 -5.43
N ILE A 17 -9.53 -5.67 -6.18
CA ILE A 17 -10.08 -6.79 -6.96
C ILE A 17 -10.74 -7.81 -6.03
N ALA A 18 -10.04 -8.22 -4.98
CA ALA A 18 -10.54 -9.18 -4.00
C ALA A 18 -11.80 -8.69 -3.28
N GLY A 19 -11.88 -7.39 -2.97
CA GLY A 19 -13.05 -6.75 -2.38
C GLY A 19 -14.23 -6.66 -3.33
N TRP A 20 -14.00 -6.30 -4.60
CA TRP A 20 -15.05 -6.33 -5.63
C TRP A 20 -15.62 -7.74 -5.80
N ASP A 21 -14.76 -8.74 -5.92
CA ASP A 21 -15.16 -10.14 -6.13
C ASP A 21 -15.98 -10.68 -4.95
N MET A 22 -15.67 -10.28 -3.70
CA MET A 22 -16.49 -10.61 -2.53
C MET A 22 -17.95 -10.15 -2.63
N GLN A 23 -18.17 -9.01 -3.28
CA GLN A 23 -19.49 -8.38 -3.37
C GLN A 23 -20.28 -8.87 -4.59
N THR A 24 -19.62 -9.42 -5.61
CA THR A 24 -20.26 -9.72 -6.90
C THR A 24 -20.23 -11.20 -7.29
N MET A 25 -19.12 -11.90 -7.06
CA MET A 25 -18.88 -13.24 -7.64
C MET A 25 -18.65 -14.34 -6.58
N MET A 26 -18.35 -13.98 -5.34
CA MET A 26 -17.93 -14.94 -4.32
C MET A 26 -19.04 -15.94 -3.97
N PRO A 27 -18.80 -17.26 -4.07
CA PRO A 27 -19.79 -18.26 -3.70
C PRO A 27 -19.99 -18.33 -2.19
N PRO A 28 -21.14 -18.84 -1.71
CA PRO A 28 -21.36 -19.14 -0.30
C PRO A 28 -20.22 -19.97 0.29
N GLY A 29 -19.76 -19.60 1.50
CA GLY A 29 -18.65 -20.27 2.19
C GLY A 29 -17.25 -19.72 1.86
N GLY A 30 -17.09 -18.87 0.83
CA GLY A 30 -15.80 -18.25 0.49
C GLY A 30 -15.36 -17.09 1.40
N SER A 31 -16.27 -16.57 2.23
CA SER A 31 -16.06 -15.35 3.00
C SER A 31 -14.87 -15.42 3.97
N LYS A 32 -14.69 -16.55 4.67
CA LYS A 32 -13.62 -16.70 5.68
C LYS A 32 -12.23 -16.58 5.06
N ALA A 33 -11.91 -17.46 4.11
CA ALA A 33 -10.60 -17.49 3.45
C ALA A 33 -10.27 -16.15 2.78
N ARG A 34 -11.26 -15.51 2.17
CA ARG A 34 -11.08 -14.21 1.52
C ARG A 34 -10.83 -13.09 2.53
N SER A 35 -11.58 -13.07 3.62
CA SER A 35 -11.43 -12.05 4.68
C SER A 35 -10.06 -12.18 5.37
N GLU A 36 -9.61 -13.40 5.63
CA GLU A 36 -8.27 -13.68 6.18
C GLU A 36 -7.16 -13.19 5.24
N ALA A 37 -7.27 -13.47 3.94
CA ALA A 37 -6.29 -12.99 2.96
C ALA A 37 -6.24 -11.45 2.85
N LEU A 38 -7.39 -10.79 2.88
CA LEU A 38 -7.47 -9.33 2.87
C LEU A 38 -6.92 -8.72 4.17
N ALA A 39 -7.18 -9.35 5.31
CA ALA A 39 -6.64 -8.91 6.60
C ALA A 39 -5.10 -9.00 6.61
N GLU A 40 -4.53 -10.13 6.16
CA GLU A 40 -3.08 -10.29 6.07
C GLU A 40 -2.45 -9.25 5.12
N LEU A 41 -3.06 -9.00 3.96
CA LEU A 41 -2.61 -7.99 3.02
C LEU A 41 -2.68 -6.57 3.60
N SER A 42 -3.68 -6.29 4.44
CA SER A 42 -3.79 -5.02 5.17
C SER A 42 -2.67 -4.87 6.21
N VAL A 43 -2.39 -5.92 6.97
CA VAL A 43 -1.29 -5.95 7.95
C VAL A 43 0.06 -5.71 7.26
N LEU A 44 0.33 -6.38 6.14
CA LEU A 44 1.58 -6.20 5.39
C LEU A 44 1.75 -4.76 4.86
N GLN A 45 0.67 -4.17 4.32
CA GLN A 45 0.70 -2.76 3.88
C GLN A 45 0.95 -1.82 5.06
N HIS A 46 0.26 -2.04 6.18
CA HIS A 46 0.43 -1.24 7.38
C HIS A 46 1.86 -1.32 7.91
N GLN A 47 2.42 -2.53 8.06
CA GLN A 47 3.80 -2.73 8.50
C GLN A 47 4.82 -2.01 7.62
N ILE A 48 4.63 -2.02 6.29
CA ILE A 48 5.51 -1.31 5.37
C ILE A 48 5.40 0.21 5.60
N LEU A 49 4.19 0.74 5.73
CA LEU A 49 3.95 2.18 5.91
C LEU A 49 4.50 2.69 7.25
N THR A 50 4.39 1.90 8.31
CA THR A 50 4.80 2.28 9.67
C THR A 50 6.21 1.84 10.05
N ALA A 51 6.94 1.18 9.15
CA ALA A 51 8.33 0.77 9.42
C ALA A 51 9.22 2.01 9.62
N GLU A 52 10.09 1.98 10.63
CA GLU A 52 11.08 3.03 10.87
C GLU A 52 11.95 3.30 9.63
N SER A 53 12.27 2.25 8.87
CA SER A 53 13.03 2.36 7.62
C SER A 53 12.29 3.16 6.55
N THR A 54 10.96 3.07 6.49
CA THR A 54 10.14 3.88 5.59
C THR A 54 10.20 5.36 6.00
N GLY A 55 10.10 5.64 7.30
CA GLY A 55 10.27 7.00 7.83
C GLY A 55 11.65 7.58 7.51
N ALA A 56 12.72 6.83 7.78
CA ALA A 56 14.08 7.26 7.48
C ALA A 56 14.31 7.50 5.97
N LEU A 57 13.68 6.71 5.11
CA LEU A 57 13.71 6.94 3.66
C LEU A 57 13.02 8.25 3.27
N LEU A 58 11.86 8.55 3.86
CA LEU A 58 11.12 9.81 3.65
C LEU A 58 11.90 11.03 4.13
N ASP A 59 12.56 10.93 5.28
CA ASP A 59 13.41 11.99 5.83
C ASP A 59 14.62 12.26 4.93
N ARG A 60 15.27 11.20 4.44
CA ARG A 60 16.39 11.33 3.50
C ARG A 60 15.96 11.95 2.18
N ALA A 61 14.85 11.49 1.59
CA ALA A 61 14.36 12.03 0.32
C ALA A 61 14.02 13.53 0.40
N GLN A 62 13.62 14.02 1.58
CA GLN A 62 13.33 15.43 1.80
C GLN A 62 14.58 16.33 1.73
N GLN A 63 15.78 15.77 1.92
CA GLN A 63 17.04 16.49 1.84
C GLN A 63 17.64 16.48 0.42
N GLU A 64 17.07 15.70 -0.49
CA GLU A 64 17.56 15.57 -1.87
C GLU A 64 17.05 16.74 -2.75
N THR A 65 17.81 17.07 -3.79
CA THR A 65 17.33 18.01 -4.81
C THR A 65 16.35 17.29 -5.73
N LEU A 66 15.07 17.57 -5.55
CA LEU A 66 13.97 16.96 -6.31
C LEU A 66 13.36 17.95 -7.31
N ASP A 67 12.94 17.41 -8.46
CA ASP A 67 12.06 18.12 -9.39
C ASP A 67 10.68 18.38 -8.78
N GLU A 68 9.84 19.14 -9.47
CA GLU A 68 8.52 19.52 -8.98
C GLU A 68 7.60 18.32 -8.75
N ILE A 69 7.64 17.33 -9.65
CA ILE A 69 6.80 16.14 -9.60
C ILE A 69 7.19 15.26 -8.43
N ASP A 70 8.49 15.03 -8.21
CA ASP A 70 8.99 14.19 -7.14
C ASP A 70 8.84 14.83 -5.78
N ARG A 71 8.91 16.16 -5.71
CA ARG A 71 8.55 16.89 -4.50
C ARG A 71 7.07 16.77 -4.16
N ALA A 72 6.19 16.86 -5.17
CA ALA A 72 4.76 16.64 -4.97
C ALA A 72 4.48 15.20 -4.52
N ASN A 73 5.09 14.21 -5.18
CA ASN A 73 4.98 12.81 -4.79
C ASN A 73 5.43 12.59 -3.35
N LEU A 74 6.57 13.13 -2.94
CA LEU A 74 7.08 12.99 -1.56
C LEU A 74 6.11 13.57 -0.52
N ARG A 75 5.46 14.70 -0.83
CA ARG A 75 4.42 15.27 0.05
C ARG A 75 3.23 14.34 0.19
N GLU A 76 2.72 13.80 -0.92
CA GLU A 76 1.59 12.86 -0.86
C GLU A 76 1.97 11.55 -0.17
N MET A 77 3.22 11.08 -0.30
CA MET A 77 3.72 9.90 0.40
C MET A 77 3.80 10.06 1.92
N ARG A 78 3.88 11.30 2.44
CA ARG A 78 3.89 11.60 3.89
C ARG A 78 2.50 11.82 4.49
N ARG A 79 1.48 12.03 3.67
CA ARG A 79 0.12 12.36 4.10
C ARG A 79 -0.62 11.12 4.61
#